data_AF-A0A931Y322-F1
#
_entry.id   AF-A0A931Y322-F1
#
_cell.length_a   1.000
_cell.length_b   1.000
_cell.length_c   1.000
_cell.angle_alpha   90.00
_cell.angle_beta   90.00
_cell.angle_gamma   90.00
#
_symmetry.space_group_name_H-M   'P 1'
#
loop_
_entity.id
_entity.type
_entity.pdbx_description
1 polymer ?
#
loop_
_entity_poly.entity_id
_entity_poly.type
_entity_poly.pdbx_seq_one_letter_code
_entity_poly.pdbx_strand_id
1 'polypeptide(L)'
;MRHLLLAIALLVGCDEPKKSPPAPAPSPAPTVAAPAPAPSPSPAVSAPASAGASAGATQTDAVPPLVGPDGKPLPQTEDEPSLRSPSYEKRVQLLFRAIQTDDPKVATPAFFPEIAYQQVKAIPNPSADWKNRLIKAFERDIHEAHKQMGNGAMSATLAGLDLPEDKAKWMPPGSEGNKVGYFRVLGSKLRYQDASGGARAIDITSLISWRGEWYVVHVHGFK
;
A
#
# COMPACT_ATOMS: atom_id res chain seq x y z
N MET A 1 18.83 -35.16 -16.28
CA MET A 1 18.06 -35.76 -17.41
C MET A 1 16.62 -36.00 -16.99
N ARG A 2 15.70 -35.14 -17.41
CA ARG A 2 14.32 -35.47 -17.82
C ARG A 2 13.65 -34.14 -18.18
N HIS A 3 13.75 -33.81 -19.46
CA HIS A 3 13.01 -32.74 -20.09
C HIS A 3 11.55 -33.15 -20.16
N LEU A 4 10.66 -32.30 -19.65
CA LEU A 4 9.24 -32.39 -19.96
C LEU A 4 8.90 -31.18 -20.83
N LEU A 5 8.95 -31.42 -22.15
CA LEU A 5 8.21 -30.62 -23.13
C LEU A 5 6.72 -30.84 -22.88
N LEU A 6 5.93 -29.77 -22.88
CA LEU A 6 4.54 -29.89 -23.31
C LEU A 6 4.02 -28.59 -23.94
N ALA A 7 3.76 -28.73 -25.24
CA ALA A 7 2.70 -28.15 -26.06
C ALA A 7 2.43 -26.63 -26.02
N ILE A 8 2.94 -26.00 -27.08
CA ILE A 8 2.42 -24.78 -27.72
C ILE A 8 1.03 -25.10 -28.29
N ALA A 9 0.02 -24.30 -27.94
CA ALA A 9 -1.26 -24.24 -28.64
C ALA A 9 -1.40 -22.87 -29.31
N LEU A 10 -1.22 -22.86 -30.63
CA LEU A 10 -1.56 -21.76 -31.54
C LEU A 10 -3.08 -21.78 -31.75
N LEU A 11 -3.75 -20.67 -31.45
CA LEU A 11 -5.09 -20.38 -31.96
C LEU A 11 -5.02 -19.19 -32.91
N VAL A 12 -5.40 -19.46 -34.14
CA VAL A 12 -5.52 -18.55 -35.28
C VAL A 12 -6.96 -18.02 -35.32
N GLY A 13 -7.07 -16.70 -35.43
CA GLY A 13 -8.04 -15.99 -36.29
C GLY A 13 -9.51 -15.91 -35.89
N CYS A 14 -9.99 -14.68 -35.68
CA CYS A 14 -11.07 -14.09 -36.50
C CYS A 14 -10.99 -12.55 -36.39
N ASP A 15 -10.76 -11.93 -37.53
CA ASP A 15 -10.67 -10.50 -37.81
C ASP A 15 -12.09 -10.02 -38.19
N GLU A 16 -12.62 -9.00 -37.52
CA GLU A 16 -13.88 -8.32 -37.91
C GLU A 16 -13.83 -6.84 -37.48
N PRO A 17 -14.59 -5.95 -38.15
CA PRO A 17 -13.99 -4.83 -38.87
C PRO A 17 -14.12 -3.46 -38.17
N LYS A 18 -13.18 -2.57 -38.54
CA LYS A 18 -13.17 -1.13 -38.24
C LYS A 18 -14.50 -0.46 -38.55
N LYS A 19 -15.05 0.28 -37.59
CA LYS A 19 -16.04 1.33 -37.85
C LYS A 19 -15.80 2.56 -36.97
N SER A 20 -15.26 3.60 -37.58
CA SER A 20 -15.28 4.99 -37.12
C SER A 20 -15.49 5.88 -38.34
N PRO A 21 -15.98 7.13 -38.24
CA PRO A 21 -16.87 7.75 -37.24
C PRO A 21 -18.06 8.46 -37.95
N PRO A 22 -18.93 9.17 -37.22
CA PRO A 22 -19.34 10.48 -37.74
C PRO A 22 -19.01 11.61 -36.75
N ALA A 23 -18.33 12.65 -37.25
CA ALA A 23 -18.10 13.93 -36.60
C ALA A 23 -19.20 14.95 -37.02
N PRO A 24 -19.21 16.19 -36.49
CA PRO A 24 -20.09 16.66 -35.43
C PRO A 24 -21.18 17.62 -35.95
N ALA A 25 -22.25 17.79 -35.17
CA ALA A 25 -23.26 18.83 -35.40
C ALA A 25 -23.14 19.94 -34.34
N PRO A 26 -23.53 21.19 -34.67
CA PRO A 26 -22.84 22.41 -34.23
C PRO A 26 -23.25 22.96 -32.84
N SER A 27 -22.30 23.68 -32.23
CA SER A 27 -22.52 24.59 -31.10
C SER A 27 -23.42 25.77 -31.46
N PRO A 28 -24.36 26.16 -30.58
CA PRO A 28 -24.80 27.54 -30.47
C PRO A 28 -24.06 28.26 -29.32
N ALA A 29 -23.50 29.43 -29.64
CA ALA A 29 -23.14 30.50 -28.71
C ALA A 29 -23.85 31.79 -29.18
N PRO A 30 -23.83 32.90 -28.44
CA PRO A 30 -23.94 33.10 -26.99
C PRO A 30 -25.23 33.91 -26.66
N THR A 31 -25.77 33.79 -25.45
CA THR A 31 -26.75 34.78 -24.93
C THR A 31 -26.03 35.71 -23.96
N VAL A 32 -26.04 37.00 -24.30
CA VAL A 32 -25.47 38.11 -23.53
C VAL A 32 -26.57 38.79 -22.71
N ALA A 33 -26.19 39.23 -21.49
CA ALA A 33 -26.81 40.26 -20.62
C ALA A 33 -28.12 39.88 -19.90
N ALA A 34 -28.40 40.28 -18.65
CA ALA A 34 -27.76 41.11 -17.61
C ALA A 34 -28.58 40.91 -16.29
N PRO A 35 -28.58 41.85 -15.33
CA PRO A 35 -27.63 42.09 -14.25
C PRO A 35 -28.09 41.51 -12.88
N ALA A 36 -27.15 41.52 -11.92
CA ALA A 36 -27.34 41.14 -10.52
C ALA A 36 -28.38 42.02 -9.77
N PRO A 37 -29.17 41.43 -8.85
CA PRO A 37 -29.76 42.17 -7.75
C PRO A 37 -28.85 42.18 -6.50
N ALA A 38 -28.82 43.33 -5.85
CA ALA A 38 -28.02 43.71 -4.69
C ALA A 38 -28.27 42.85 -3.43
N PRO A 39 -27.32 42.82 -2.47
CA PRO A 39 -27.45 42.08 -1.22
C PRO A 39 -28.40 42.79 -0.23
N SER A 40 -29.37 42.05 0.32
CA SER A 40 -30.10 42.45 1.54
C SER A 40 -29.41 41.88 2.78
N PRO A 41 -29.23 42.66 3.86
CA PRO A 41 -28.60 42.21 5.09
C PRO A 41 -29.61 41.70 6.14
N SER A 42 -29.08 40.85 7.06
CA SER A 42 -29.58 40.48 8.41
C SER A 42 -30.25 39.11 8.55
N PRO A 43 -30.19 38.44 9.73
CA PRO A 43 -29.55 38.84 10.99
C PRO A 43 -28.43 37.89 11.45
N ALA A 44 -27.61 38.41 12.37
CA ALA A 44 -26.63 37.66 13.14
C ALA A 44 -27.28 36.44 13.84
N VAL A 45 -26.77 35.25 13.54
CA VAL A 45 -27.07 34.04 14.30
C VAL A 45 -25.93 33.83 15.29
N SER A 46 -26.33 33.83 16.55
CA SER A 46 -25.51 33.68 17.74
C SER A 46 -24.48 32.55 17.64
N ALA A 47 -23.25 32.88 18.04
CA ALA A 47 -22.21 31.90 18.32
C ALA A 47 -22.63 30.97 19.45
N PRO A 48 -22.53 29.64 19.30
CA PRO A 48 -22.35 28.77 20.45
C PRO A 48 -20.88 28.89 20.90
N ALA A 49 -20.69 29.50 22.06
CA ALA A 49 -19.51 29.29 22.88
C ALA A 49 -19.53 27.82 23.35
N SER A 50 -18.91 26.93 22.58
CA SER A 50 -18.55 25.61 23.10
C SER A 50 -17.24 25.75 23.85
N ALA A 51 -17.40 25.66 25.18
CA ALA A 51 -16.36 25.47 26.16
C ALA A 51 -15.40 24.33 25.78
N GLY A 52 -14.20 24.41 26.34
CA GLY A 52 -13.05 23.63 25.96
C GLY A 52 -13.30 22.12 25.89
N ALA A 53 -12.89 21.55 24.75
CA ALA A 53 -12.34 20.21 24.72
C ALA A 53 -10.82 20.34 24.60
N SER A 54 -10.18 20.62 25.74
CA SER A 54 -8.79 20.21 25.92
C SER A 54 -8.82 18.69 26.15
N ALA A 55 -9.08 17.94 25.08
CA ALA A 55 -8.79 16.53 25.03
C ALA A 55 -7.43 16.44 24.34
N GLY A 56 -6.39 16.24 25.14
CA GLY A 56 -5.04 16.05 24.64
C GLY A 56 -5.07 15.01 23.54
N ALA A 57 -4.85 15.44 22.31
CA ALA A 57 -4.32 14.56 21.29
C ALA A 57 -2.92 14.19 21.75
N THR A 58 -2.83 13.22 22.65
CA THR A 58 -1.65 12.37 22.70
C THR A 58 -1.56 11.85 21.27
N GLN A 59 -0.57 12.34 20.52
CA GLN A 59 -0.17 11.71 19.27
C GLN A 59 0.18 10.28 19.66
N THR A 60 -0.80 9.39 19.60
CA THR A 60 -0.59 7.97 19.71
C THR A 60 0.41 7.66 18.60
N ASP A 61 1.52 7.03 18.97
CA ASP A 61 2.47 6.51 18.01
C ASP A 61 1.68 5.89 16.86
N ALA A 62 1.98 6.35 15.64
CA ALA A 62 1.31 5.91 14.42
C ALA A 62 1.62 4.44 14.10
N VAL A 63 1.90 3.58 15.07
CA VAL A 63 2.09 2.14 14.88
C VAL A 63 1.48 1.47 16.09
N PRO A 64 0.47 0.59 15.93
CA PRO A 64 -0.10 -0.13 17.04
C PRO A 64 0.99 -0.92 17.78
N PRO A 65 0.92 -1.00 19.11
CA PRO A 65 1.90 -1.71 19.89
C PRO A 65 1.92 -3.19 19.49
N LEU A 66 3.13 -3.77 19.43
CA LEU A 66 3.34 -5.20 19.22
C LEU A 66 3.50 -5.96 20.54
N VAL A 67 3.72 -5.24 21.63
CA VAL A 67 3.97 -5.76 22.98
C VAL A 67 3.02 -5.06 23.94
N GLY A 68 2.38 -5.83 24.81
CA GLY A 68 1.44 -5.33 25.80
C GLY A 68 2.12 -4.68 27.01
N PRO A 69 1.35 -4.03 27.90
CA PRO A 69 1.88 -3.45 29.14
C PRO A 69 2.57 -4.47 30.07
N ASP A 70 2.25 -5.76 29.92
CA ASP A 70 2.87 -6.87 30.64
C ASP A 70 4.19 -7.36 30.02
N GLY A 71 4.68 -6.67 28.98
CA GLY A 71 5.90 -7.01 28.27
C GLY A 71 5.77 -8.22 27.33
N LYS A 72 4.57 -8.77 27.14
CA LYS A 72 4.35 -9.93 26.26
C LYS A 72 3.95 -9.52 24.85
N PRO A 73 4.34 -10.29 23.82
CA PRO A 73 3.84 -10.08 22.47
C PRO A 73 2.30 -10.12 22.43
N LEU A 74 1.70 -9.13 21.79
CA LEU A 74 0.26 -9.13 21.55
C LEU A 74 -0.07 -10.13 20.43
N PRO A 75 -1.16 -10.90 20.56
CA PRO A 75 -1.56 -11.87 19.56
C PRO A 75 -2.12 -11.18 18.32
N GLN A 76 -2.21 -11.95 17.24
CA GLN A 76 -2.94 -11.56 16.03
C GLN A 76 -4.42 -11.27 16.34
N THR A 77 -5.03 -10.35 15.59
CA THR A 77 -6.49 -10.18 15.54
C THR A 77 -7.02 -10.52 14.14
N GLU A 78 -8.33 -10.71 14.03
CA GLU A 78 -9.03 -10.92 12.75
C GLU A 78 -9.55 -9.60 12.17
N ASP A 79 -9.08 -8.46 12.67
CA ASP A 79 -9.48 -7.15 12.16
C ASP A 79 -8.94 -6.95 10.75
N GLU A 80 -9.83 -6.62 9.82
CA GLU A 80 -9.45 -6.28 8.45
C GLU A 80 -8.63 -4.97 8.44
N PRO A 81 -7.45 -4.94 7.77
CA PRO A 81 -6.59 -3.79 7.92
C PRO A 81 -7.05 -2.56 7.14
N SER A 82 -6.95 -1.40 7.78
CA SER A 82 -7.31 -0.13 7.16
C SER A 82 -6.25 0.36 6.16
N LEU A 83 -6.68 0.88 5.02
CA LEU A 83 -5.85 1.63 4.07
C LEU A 83 -5.74 3.13 4.39
N ARG A 84 -6.30 3.56 5.53
CA ARG A 84 -6.39 4.98 5.90
C ARG A 84 -5.97 5.22 7.36
N SER A 85 -5.35 4.23 8.00
CA SER A 85 -4.79 4.45 9.34
C SER A 85 -3.56 5.35 9.23
N PRO A 86 -3.28 6.21 10.24
CA PRO A 86 -2.02 6.96 10.30
C PRO A 86 -0.80 6.05 10.17
N SER A 87 -0.91 4.82 10.69
CA SER A 87 0.12 3.80 10.61
C SER A 87 0.40 3.29 9.21
N TYR A 88 -0.67 3.04 8.45
CA TYR A 88 -0.57 2.65 7.07
C TYR A 88 0.14 3.74 6.26
N GLU A 89 -0.34 4.99 6.36
CA GLU A 89 0.26 6.12 5.65
C GLU A 89 1.74 6.29 5.99
N LYS A 90 2.09 6.20 7.28
CA LYS A 90 3.48 6.30 7.71
C LYS A 90 4.35 5.18 7.15
N ARG A 91 3.88 3.93 7.15
CA ARG A 91 4.63 2.80 6.58
C ARG A 91 4.81 2.93 5.06
N VAL A 92 3.80 3.42 4.34
CA VAL A 92 3.92 3.69 2.89
C VAL A 92 4.97 4.77 2.62
N GLN A 93 4.97 5.85 3.41
CA GLN A 93 6.00 6.91 3.31
C GLN A 93 7.40 6.38 3.60
N LEU A 94 7.56 5.55 4.64
CA LEU A 94 8.85 4.95 4.99
C LEU A 94 9.35 3.98 3.92
N LEU A 95 8.45 3.16 3.36
CA LEU A 95 8.78 2.28 2.24
C LEU A 95 9.28 3.07 1.03
N PHE A 96 8.53 4.09 0.61
CA PHE A 96 8.93 4.92 -0.52
C PHE A 96 10.24 5.65 -0.25
N ARG A 97 10.42 6.20 0.96
CA ARG A 97 11.66 6.87 1.35
C ARG A 97 12.86 5.93 1.30
N ALA A 98 12.73 4.71 1.81
CA ALA A 98 13.81 3.73 1.77
C ALA A 98 14.24 3.40 0.34
N ILE A 99 13.28 3.24 -0.57
CA ILE A 99 13.56 3.01 -1.99
C ILE A 99 14.19 4.26 -2.60
N GLN A 100 13.65 5.44 -2.33
CA GLN A 100 14.19 6.70 -2.80
C GLN A 100 15.66 6.85 -2.39
N THR A 101 15.99 6.67 -1.10
CA THR A 101 17.33 6.87 -0.52
C THR A 101 18.27 5.67 -0.59
N ASP A 102 17.84 4.56 -1.20
CA ASP A 102 18.58 3.29 -1.21
C ASP A 102 18.98 2.81 0.20
N ASP A 103 18.14 3.09 1.21
CA ASP A 103 18.39 2.73 2.61
C ASP A 103 17.23 1.88 3.15
N PRO A 104 17.34 0.54 3.09
CA PRO A 104 16.31 -0.37 3.57
C PRO A 104 15.94 -0.18 5.04
N LYS A 105 16.87 0.30 5.88
CA LYS A 105 16.62 0.42 7.33
C LYS A 105 15.48 1.38 7.63
N VAL A 106 15.30 2.40 6.79
CA VAL A 106 14.20 3.37 6.88
C VAL A 106 12.83 2.67 6.80
N ALA A 107 12.71 1.60 6.01
CA ALA A 107 11.47 0.86 5.82
C ALA A 107 11.29 -0.33 6.76
N THR A 108 12.19 -0.55 7.73
CA THR A 108 12.02 -1.62 8.74
C THR A 108 10.64 -1.60 9.39
N PRO A 109 10.06 -0.44 9.79
CA PRO A 109 8.71 -0.41 10.35
C PRO A 109 7.60 -0.79 9.36
N ALA A 110 7.84 -0.67 8.04
CA ALA A 110 6.90 -1.08 6.99
C ALA A 110 6.93 -2.59 6.71
N PHE A 111 8.00 -3.25 7.13
CA PHE A 111 8.21 -4.68 6.93
C PHE A 111 7.58 -5.49 8.07
N PHE A 112 7.17 -6.73 7.76
CA PHE A 112 6.51 -7.60 8.72
C PHE A 112 7.41 -7.89 9.94
N PRO A 113 6.97 -7.55 11.17
CA PRO A 113 7.86 -7.50 12.32
C PRO A 113 8.25 -8.89 12.83
N GLU A 114 9.49 -9.02 13.33
CA GLU A 114 10.02 -10.29 13.83
C GLU A 114 9.13 -10.91 14.93
N ILE A 115 8.65 -10.09 15.87
CA ILE A 115 7.79 -10.54 16.97
C ILE A 115 6.47 -11.16 16.46
N ALA A 116 5.90 -10.60 15.39
CA ALA A 116 4.71 -11.18 14.75
C ALA A 116 5.07 -12.47 14.00
N TYR A 117 6.19 -12.46 13.27
CA TYR A 117 6.67 -13.62 12.51
C TYR A 117 6.89 -14.87 13.36
N GLN A 118 7.44 -14.69 14.57
CA GLN A 118 7.62 -15.77 15.52
C GLN A 118 6.29 -16.41 15.96
N GLN A 119 5.23 -15.63 16.06
CA GLN A 119 3.88 -16.12 16.38
C GLN A 119 3.20 -16.77 15.16
N VAL A 120 3.42 -16.22 13.96
CA VAL A 120 2.82 -16.73 12.71
C VAL A 120 3.41 -18.07 12.29
N LYS A 121 4.73 -18.23 12.22
CA LYS A 121 5.32 -19.41 11.57
C LYS A 121 5.31 -20.67 12.42
N ALA A 122 5.01 -21.80 11.76
CA ALA A 122 5.18 -23.15 12.30
C ALA A 122 6.52 -23.77 11.86
N ILE A 123 7.64 -23.12 12.22
CA ILE A 123 9.00 -23.60 11.87
C ILE A 123 9.90 -23.68 13.12
N PRO A 124 10.95 -24.52 13.12
CA PRO A 124 11.80 -24.73 14.30
C PRO A 124 12.56 -23.50 14.82
N ASN A 125 12.86 -22.50 13.99
CA ASN A 125 13.62 -21.29 14.39
C ASN A 125 13.16 -20.02 13.63
N PRO A 126 11.96 -19.48 13.94
CA PRO A 126 11.41 -18.37 13.17
C PRO A 126 12.21 -17.06 13.29
N SER A 127 12.85 -16.80 14.43
CA SER A 127 13.75 -15.65 14.60
C SER A 127 14.92 -15.70 13.62
N ALA A 128 15.59 -16.85 13.53
CA ALA A 128 16.74 -17.02 12.65
C ALA A 128 16.33 -16.93 11.17
N ASP A 129 15.19 -17.49 10.81
CA ASP A 129 14.65 -17.41 9.44
C ASP A 129 14.28 -15.97 9.05
N TRP A 130 13.63 -15.22 9.95
CA TRP A 130 13.34 -13.80 9.73
C TRP A 130 14.61 -12.99 9.48
N LYS A 131 15.61 -13.12 10.36
CA LYS A 131 16.87 -12.36 10.32
C LYS A 131 17.75 -12.71 9.13
N ASN A 132 17.80 -13.98 8.76
CA ASN A 132 18.76 -14.45 7.76
C ASN A 132 18.19 -14.56 6.36
N ARG A 133 16.87 -14.68 6.20
CA ARG A 133 16.22 -14.83 4.90
C ARG A 133 15.25 -13.69 4.62
N LEU A 134 14.26 -13.52 5.49
CA LEU A 134 13.10 -12.68 5.17
C LEU A 134 13.48 -11.19 5.07
N ILE A 135 14.11 -10.62 6.10
CA ILE A 135 14.52 -9.21 6.08
C ILE A 135 15.60 -8.95 5.02
N LYS A 136 16.55 -9.87 4.83
CA LYS A 136 17.60 -9.72 3.80
C LYS A 136 17.02 -9.73 2.38
N ALA A 137 15.98 -10.53 2.14
CA ALA A 137 15.26 -10.51 0.87
C ALA A 137 14.58 -9.16 0.65
N PHE A 138 13.90 -8.63 1.67
CA PHE A 138 13.31 -7.30 1.62
C PHE A 138 14.35 -6.20 1.35
N GLU A 139 15.48 -6.21 2.05
CA GLU A 139 16.58 -5.25 1.85
C GLU A 139 17.10 -5.28 0.42
N ARG A 140 17.37 -6.48 -0.12
CA ARG A 140 17.75 -6.64 -1.53
C ARG A 140 16.70 -6.07 -2.47
N ASP A 141 15.42 -6.35 -2.22
CA ASP A 141 14.35 -5.88 -3.10
C ASP A 141 14.19 -4.35 -3.07
N ILE A 142 14.49 -3.69 -1.94
CA ILE A 142 14.57 -2.21 -1.85
C ILE A 142 15.68 -1.68 -2.75
N HIS A 143 16.86 -2.29 -2.73
CA HIS A 143 17.96 -1.92 -3.64
C HIS A 143 17.60 -2.14 -5.11
N GLU A 144 16.91 -3.23 -5.44
CA GLU A 144 16.42 -3.49 -6.79
C GLU A 144 15.39 -2.43 -7.23
N ALA A 145 14.47 -2.06 -6.33
CA ALA A 145 13.49 -1.00 -6.56
C ALA A 145 14.15 0.39 -6.75
N HIS A 146 15.18 0.72 -5.97
CA HIS A 146 15.93 1.97 -6.14
C HIS A 146 16.57 2.05 -7.54
N LYS A 147 17.22 0.95 -7.97
CA LYS A 147 17.81 0.85 -9.30
C LYS A 147 16.78 1.07 -10.42
N GLN A 148 15.53 0.61 -10.24
CA GLN A 148 14.45 0.84 -11.21
C GLN A 148 14.04 2.32 -11.30
N MET A 149 14.17 3.10 -10.23
CA MET A 149 13.92 4.55 -10.24
C MET A 149 15.04 5.32 -10.95
N GLY A 150 16.25 4.78 -11.01
CA GLY A 150 17.40 5.37 -11.68
C GLY A 150 17.86 6.70 -11.07
N ASN A 151 18.59 7.50 -11.84
CA ASN A 151 19.24 8.72 -11.36
C ASN A 151 18.26 9.79 -10.82
N GLY A 152 16.98 9.71 -11.17
CA GLY A 152 15.93 10.62 -10.70
C GLY A 152 15.29 10.24 -9.38
N ALA A 153 15.74 9.17 -8.71
CA ALA A 153 15.08 8.62 -7.52
C ALA A 153 14.85 9.67 -6.42
N MET A 154 15.86 10.49 -6.11
CA MET A 154 15.80 11.55 -5.10
C MET A 154 14.75 12.63 -5.39
N SER A 155 14.38 12.84 -6.66
CA SER A 155 13.42 13.85 -7.07
C SER A 155 12.01 13.28 -7.28
N ALA A 156 11.85 11.96 -7.15
CA ALA A 156 10.56 11.32 -7.27
C ALA A 156 9.64 11.66 -6.10
N THR A 157 8.34 11.70 -6.34
CA THR A 157 7.34 11.99 -5.32
C THR A 157 6.35 10.84 -5.17
N LEU A 158 6.07 10.45 -3.94
CA LEU A 158 5.09 9.40 -3.63
C LEU A 158 3.70 9.86 -4.07
N ALA A 159 3.01 9.03 -4.85
CA ALA A 159 1.60 9.22 -5.19
C ALA A 159 0.67 8.36 -4.33
N GLY A 160 1.13 7.19 -3.90
CA GLY A 160 0.38 6.31 -3.00
C GLY A 160 0.75 4.84 -3.15
N LEU A 161 0.04 3.97 -2.44
CA LEU A 161 0.13 2.52 -2.59
C LEU A 161 -1.26 1.98 -2.94
N ASP A 162 -1.39 1.45 -4.15
CA ASP A 162 -2.63 0.82 -4.63
C ASP A 162 -2.67 -0.62 -4.11
N LEU A 163 -3.62 -0.92 -3.22
CA LEU A 163 -3.95 -2.28 -2.80
C LEU A 163 -5.21 -2.75 -3.55
N PRO A 164 -5.19 -3.91 -4.23
CA PRO A 164 -6.40 -4.51 -4.76
C PRO A 164 -7.21 -5.13 -3.61
N GLU A 165 -8.01 -4.31 -2.91
CA GLU A 165 -8.80 -4.71 -1.73
C GLU A 165 -9.76 -5.87 -2.05
N ASP A 166 -10.29 -5.91 -3.27
CA ASP A 166 -11.12 -7.02 -3.77
C ASP A 166 -10.39 -8.37 -3.81
N LYS A 167 -9.05 -8.35 -3.77
CA LYS A 167 -8.19 -9.54 -3.71
C LYS A 167 -7.63 -9.81 -2.32
N ALA A 168 -7.93 -8.96 -1.33
CA ALA A 168 -7.58 -9.24 0.05
C ALA A 168 -8.32 -10.49 0.52
N LYS A 169 -7.58 -11.42 1.12
CA LYS A 169 -8.12 -12.72 1.53
C LYS A 169 -7.65 -13.08 2.93
N TRP A 170 -8.59 -13.49 3.78
CA TRP A 170 -8.26 -14.17 5.02
C TRP A 170 -7.63 -15.54 4.74
N MET A 171 -6.42 -15.72 5.25
CA MET A 171 -5.69 -16.98 5.25
C MET A 171 -5.92 -17.64 6.60
N PRO A 172 -6.65 -18.77 6.68
CA PRO A 172 -6.93 -19.41 7.96
C PRO A 172 -5.66 -20.08 8.54
N PRO A 173 -5.62 -20.31 9.87
CA PRO A 173 -4.58 -21.12 10.50
C PRO A 173 -4.31 -22.44 9.76
N GLY A 174 -3.04 -22.86 9.72
CA GLY A 174 -2.57 -24.03 8.95
C GLY A 174 -2.24 -23.73 7.49
N SER A 175 -2.77 -22.63 6.93
CA SER A 175 -2.38 -22.19 5.58
C SER A 175 -0.92 -21.75 5.55
N GLU A 176 -0.20 -22.07 4.48
CA GLU A 176 1.19 -21.61 4.22
C GLU A 176 2.19 -21.96 5.35
N GLY A 177 1.91 -23.03 6.10
CA GLY A 177 2.75 -23.46 7.22
C GLY A 177 2.72 -22.48 8.40
N ASN A 178 1.56 -21.86 8.66
CA ASN A 178 1.37 -20.88 9.72
C ASN A 178 0.47 -21.40 10.84
N LYS A 179 0.75 -20.97 12.07
CA LYS A 179 0.01 -21.30 13.30
C LYS A 179 -1.27 -20.48 13.45
N VAL A 180 -1.26 -19.24 12.97
CA VAL A 180 -2.38 -18.29 13.09
C VAL A 180 -2.74 -17.71 11.72
N GLY A 181 -3.96 -17.19 11.59
CA GLY A 181 -4.45 -16.58 10.36
C GLY A 181 -4.00 -15.14 10.17
N TYR A 182 -4.19 -14.61 8.95
CA TYR A 182 -3.98 -13.20 8.61
C TYR A 182 -4.68 -12.87 7.29
N PHE A 183 -4.96 -11.60 7.05
CA PHE A 183 -5.29 -11.14 5.71
C PHE A 183 -4.04 -11.08 4.85
N ARG A 184 -4.16 -11.46 3.59
CA ARG A 184 -3.11 -11.31 2.57
C ARG A 184 -3.69 -10.62 1.36
N VAL A 185 -2.91 -9.74 0.76
CA VAL A 185 -3.16 -9.20 -0.58
C VAL A 185 -1.89 -9.35 -1.43
N LEU A 186 -2.07 -9.61 -2.72
CA LEU A 186 -0.99 -9.78 -3.69
C LEU A 186 -1.10 -8.75 -4.82
N GLY A 187 0.04 -8.39 -5.41
CA GLY A 187 0.09 -7.58 -6.63
C GLY A 187 -0.30 -6.11 -6.43
N SER A 188 0.09 -5.54 -5.30
CA SER A 188 -0.07 -4.11 -5.01
C SER A 188 0.93 -3.27 -5.81
N LYS A 189 0.67 -1.97 -5.95
CA LYS A 189 1.52 -1.05 -6.73
C LYS A 189 1.87 0.20 -5.94
N LEU A 190 3.15 0.40 -5.65
CA LEU A 190 3.64 1.65 -5.08
C LEU A 190 3.79 2.68 -6.21
N ARG A 191 2.88 3.66 -6.24
CA ARG A 191 2.78 4.69 -7.27
C ARG A 191 3.63 5.90 -6.93
N TYR A 192 4.31 6.45 -7.92
CA TYR A 192 5.11 7.65 -7.76
C TYR A 192 5.17 8.46 -9.05
N GLN A 193 5.52 9.74 -8.95
CA GLN A 193 5.89 10.56 -10.10
C GLN A 193 7.42 10.62 -10.16
N ASP A 194 8.00 10.37 -11.32
CA ASP A 194 9.44 10.53 -11.52
C ASP A 194 9.85 12.00 -11.63
N ALA A 195 11.16 12.26 -11.75
CA ALA A 195 11.71 13.61 -11.85
C ALA A 195 11.18 14.42 -13.05
N SER A 196 10.63 13.75 -14.07
CA SER A 196 10.01 14.40 -15.24
C SER A 196 8.50 14.62 -15.09
N GLY A 197 7.91 14.24 -13.95
CA GLY A 197 6.47 14.25 -13.70
C GLY A 197 5.74 13.04 -14.28
N GLY A 198 6.46 12.05 -14.81
CA GLY A 198 5.89 10.83 -15.36
C GLY A 198 5.34 9.91 -14.27
N ALA A 199 4.12 9.40 -14.46
CA ALA A 199 3.55 8.42 -13.55
C ALA A 199 4.26 7.06 -13.70
N ARG A 200 4.74 6.52 -12.58
CA ARG A 200 5.47 5.25 -12.49
C ARG A 200 4.91 4.38 -11.37
N ALA A 201 5.30 3.11 -11.35
CA ALA A 201 4.90 2.18 -10.31
C ALA A 201 6.02 1.17 -10.05
N ILE A 202 6.13 0.74 -8.79
CA ILE A 202 6.93 -0.40 -8.35
C ILE A 202 5.95 -1.47 -7.88
N ASP A 203 6.10 -2.70 -8.36
CA ASP A 203 5.27 -3.81 -7.92
C ASP A 203 5.63 -4.20 -6.49
N ILE A 204 4.61 -4.39 -5.65
CA ILE A 204 4.72 -4.94 -4.30
C ILE A 204 4.02 -6.30 -4.32
N THR A 205 4.82 -7.36 -4.22
CA THR A 205 4.33 -8.73 -4.42
C THR A 205 3.31 -9.14 -3.37
N SER A 206 3.56 -8.87 -2.08
CA SER A 206 2.64 -9.26 -1.02
C SER A 206 2.67 -8.35 0.20
N LEU A 207 1.48 -8.12 0.74
CA LEU A 207 1.28 -7.59 2.08
C LEU A 207 0.45 -8.59 2.90
N ILE A 208 0.73 -8.64 4.21
CA ILE A 208 -0.05 -9.43 5.17
C ILE A 208 -0.45 -8.57 6.37
N SER A 209 -1.51 -8.98 7.06
CA SER A 209 -1.97 -8.27 8.25
C SER A 209 -1.30 -8.73 9.54
N TRP A 210 -1.09 -7.77 10.44
CA TRP A 210 -0.97 -8.02 11.87
C TRP A 210 -1.76 -6.99 12.64
N ARG A 211 -2.70 -7.42 13.47
CA ARG A 211 -3.50 -6.58 14.35
C ARG A 211 -4.16 -5.38 13.66
N GLY A 212 -4.87 -5.63 12.56
CA GLY A 212 -5.57 -4.59 11.79
C GLY A 212 -4.65 -3.67 10.97
N GLU A 213 -3.39 -4.05 10.74
CA GLU A 213 -2.43 -3.24 10.00
C GLU A 213 -1.73 -4.03 8.89
N TRP A 214 -1.53 -3.39 7.73
CA TRP A 214 -0.78 -3.96 6.61
C TRP A 214 0.74 -3.80 6.78
N TYR A 215 1.45 -4.88 6.46
CA TYR A 215 2.91 -4.94 6.40
C TYR A 215 3.37 -5.58 5.09
N VAL A 216 4.46 -5.06 4.54
CA VAL A 216 5.11 -5.67 3.37
C VAL A 216 5.88 -6.92 3.81
N VAL A 217 5.82 -7.98 3.01
CA VAL A 217 6.65 -9.19 3.18
C VAL A 217 7.57 -9.39 1.98
N HIS A 218 7.05 -9.14 0.78
CA HIS A 218 7.82 -9.28 -0.46
C HIS A 218 7.54 -8.10 -1.37
N VAL A 219 8.60 -7.46 -1.85
CA VAL A 219 8.52 -6.43 -2.89
C VAL A 219 8.64 -7.12 -4.25
N HIS A 220 9.69 -7.92 -4.47
CA HIS A 220 9.94 -8.60 -5.76
C HIS A 220 9.89 -10.14 -5.68
N GLY A 221 8.74 -10.72 -6.02
CA GLY A 221 8.52 -12.16 -6.13
C GLY A 221 8.69 -12.90 -4.80
N PHE A 222 8.66 -14.23 -4.87
CA PHE A 222 8.91 -15.12 -3.74
C PHE A 222 10.29 -15.77 -3.98
N LYS A 223 11.35 -15.05 -3.62
CA LYS A 223 12.74 -15.55 -3.68
C LYS A 223 13.23 -15.96 -2.29
#